data_AF-A0A143PFU3-F1
#
_entry.id   AF-A0A143PFU3-F1
#
_cell.length_a   1.000
_cell.length_b   1.000
_cell.length_c   1.000
_cell.angle_alpha   90.00
_cell.angle_beta   90.00
_cell.angle_gamma   90.00
#
_symmetry.space_group_name_H-M   'P 1'
#
loop_
_entity.id
_entity.type
_entity.pdbx_description
1 polymer ?
#
loop_
_entity_poly.entity_id
_entity_poly.type
_entity_poly.pdbx_seq_one_letter_code
_entity_poly.pdbx_strand_id
1 'polypeptide(L)'
;MAMTLSSERGMTMVELLVSSAVMLVVLSVTTTVMTKSSTMFTQQRAALDGRNSGAAAIDLLTRLLRQSSCISATAVYCQSIVPDPEPNGVFDSVRVRADWNPRDGDLNDPYEDVYFVVGGGTLWKKEPSDPGLVSFGDQVQSLNFAYTNQNGGPLTNPVARPDLIGGVRVTIVTTAGRGLPSVTSTSAISLRRIK
;
A
#
# COMPACT_ATOMS: atom_id res chain seq x y z
N MET A 1 36.04 -69.16 21.91
CA MET A 1 35.13 -68.00 21.77
C MET A 1 34.85 -67.86 20.28
N ALA A 2 33.79 -68.50 19.79
CA ALA A 2 33.48 -68.55 18.37
C ALA A 2 32.63 -67.34 18.00
N MET A 3 33.12 -66.52 17.06
CA MET A 3 32.42 -65.37 16.53
C MET A 3 31.38 -65.87 15.52
N THR A 4 30.11 -65.87 15.91
CA THR A 4 28.99 -66.19 15.00
C THR A 4 28.86 -65.05 13.99
N LEU A 5 29.39 -65.28 12.79
CA LEU A 5 29.19 -64.40 11.64
C LEU A 5 27.71 -64.47 11.24
N SER A 6 26.99 -63.37 11.46
CA SER A 6 25.60 -63.22 11.04
C SER A 6 25.53 -63.39 9.52
N SER A 7 24.65 -64.28 9.06
CA SER A 7 24.39 -64.47 7.63
C SER A 7 23.75 -63.21 7.07
N GLU A 8 24.55 -62.37 6.41
CA GLU A 8 24.06 -61.24 5.64
C GLU A 8 23.42 -61.76 4.35
N ARG A 9 22.09 -61.90 4.34
CA ARG A 9 21.33 -62.15 3.12
C ARG A 9 21.32 -60.88 2.28
N GLY A 10 21.96 -60.92 1.11
CA GLY A 10 21.94 -59.82 0.15
C GLY A 10 20.53 -59.51 -0.33
N MET A 11 20.26 -58.22 -0.59
CA MET A 11 18.96 -57.71 -1.04
C MET A 11 18.63 -58.26 -2.43
N THR A 12 17.41 -58.79 -2.62
CA THR A 12 16.98 -59.32 -3.92
C THR A 12 16.67 -58.19 -4.91
N MET A 13 16.79 -58.43 -6.23
CA MET A 13 16.45 -57.41 -7.24
C MET A 13 15.02 -56.88 -7.12
N VAL A 14 14.08 -57.73 -6.66
CA VAL A 14 12.68 -57.33 -6.44
C VAL A 14 12.57 -56.35 -5.26
N GLU A 15 13.30 -56.58 -4.16
CA GLU A 15 13.32 -55.66 -3.02
C GLU A 15 13.96 -54.31 -3.38
N LEU A 16 14.99 -54.30 -4.24
CA LEU A 16 15.55 -53.05 -4.80
C LEU A 16 14.54 -52.28 -5.65
N LEU A 17 13.73 -52.98 -6.45
CA LEU A 17 12.70 -52.36 -7.27
C LEU A 17 11.56 -51.79 -6.41
N VAL A 18 11.12 -52.55 -5.41
CA VAL A 18 10.08 -52.08 -4.48
C VAL A 18 10.57 -50.89 -3.64
N SER A 19 11.79 -50.96 -3.09
CA SER A 19 12.36 -49.86 -2.30
C SER A 19 12.56 -48.59 -3.12
N SER A 20 13.03 -48.69 -4.37
CA SER A 20 13.14 -47.53 -5.26
C SER A 20 11.78 -46.94 -5.61
N ALA A 21 10.76 -47.76 -5.87
CA ALA A 21 9.39 -47.30 -6.11
C ALA A 21 8.82 -46.55 -4.88
N VAL A 22 9.00 -47.09 -3.67
CA VAL A 22 8.57 -46.43 -2.43
C VAL A 22 9.32 -45.11 -2.23
N MET A 23 10.63 -45.07 -2.50
CA MET A 23 11.42 -43.86 -2.36
C MET A 23 10.98 -42.75 -3.34
N LEU A 24 10.59 -43.10 -4.57
CA LEU A 24 10.03 -42.15 -5.53
C LEU A 24 8.69 -41.58 -5.05
N VAL A 25 7.82 -42.41 -4.47
CA VAL A 25 6.54 -41.94 -3.90
C VAL A 25 6.80 -40.98 -2.74
N VAL A 26 7.71 -41.33 -1.82
CA VAL A 26 8.06 -40.45 -0.69
C VAL A 26 8.65 -39.13 -1.19
N LEU A 27 9.53 -39.15 -2.19
CA LEU A 27 10.11 -37.94 -2.77
C LEU A 27 9.04 -37.07 -3.46
N SER A 28 8.07 -37.68 -4.13
CA SER A 28 6.95 -36.95 -4.75
C SER A 28 6.08 -36.27 -3.71
N VAL A 29 5.79 -36.94 -2.59
CA VAL A 29 5.01 -36.35 -1.49
C VAL A 29 5.77 -35.20 -0.83
N THR A 30 7.05 -35.38 -0.51
CA THR A 30 7.85 -34.32 0.15
C THR A 30 8.04 -33.10 -0.74
N THR A 31 8.29 -33.29 -2.03
CA THR A 31 8.39 -32.17 -2.99
C THR A 31 7.06 -31.44 -3.16
N THR A 32 5.93 -32.14 -3.17
CA THR A 32 4.60 -31.52 -3.21
C THR A 32 4.31 -30.70 -1.96
N VAL A 33 4.67 -31.20 -0.77
CA VAL A 33 4.50 -30.45 0.48
C VAL A 33 5.41 -29.22 0.50
N MET A 34 6.65 -29.35 0.07
CA MET A 34 7.63 -28.24 0.05
C MET A 34 7.18 -27.11 -0.89
N THR A 35 6.71 -27.45 -2.10
CA THR A 35 6.23 -26.46 -3.08
C THR A 35 4.97 -25.74 -2.59
N LYS A 36 4.02 -26.47 -1.97
CA LYS A 36 2.83 -25.86 -1.34
C LYS A 36 3.20 -24.96 -0.17
N SER A 37 4.14 -25.37 0.67
CA SER A 37 4.62 -24.57 1.80
C SER A 37 5.28 -23.27 1.32
N SER A 38 6.19 -23.38 0.34
CA SER A 38 6.86 -22.22 -0.26
C SER A 38 5.88 -21.22 -0.88
N THR A 39 4.89 -21.70 -1.63
CA THR A 39 3.86 -20.84 -2.24
C THR A 39 2.94 -20.19 -1.20
N MET A 40 2.61 -20.89 -0.11
CA MET A 40 1.85 -20.31 0.99
C MET A 40 2.62 -19.19 1.70
N PHE A 41 3.92 -19.38 1.96
CA PHE A 41 4.75 -18.35 2.58
C PHE A 41 4.91 -17.11 1.70
N THR A 42 5.07 -17.27 0.38
CA THR A 42 5.17 -16.12 -0.53
C THR A 42 3.87 -15.34 -0.59
N GLN A 43 2.72 -16.02 -0.60
CA GLN A 43 1.40 -15.38 -0.54
C GLN A 43 1.18 -14.65 0.80
N GLN A 44 1.56 -15.26 1.93
CA GLN A 44 1.46 -14.61 3.24
C GLN A 44 2.34 -13.37 3.33
N ARG A 45 3.57 -13.43 2.81
CA ARG A 45 4.47 -12.28 2.78
C ARG A 45 3.89 -11.14 1.94
N ALA A 46 3.42 -11.45 0.73
CA ALA A 46 2.75 -10.46 -0.11
C ALA A 46 1.56 -9.81 0.61
N ALA A 47 0.74 -10.60 1.30
CA ALA A 47 -0.40 -10.08 2.07
C ALA A 47 0.01 -9.14 3.21
N LEU A 48 1.10 -9.45 3.91
CA LEU A 48 1.63 -8.60 4.98
C LEU A 48 2.22 -7.31 4.41
N ASP A 49 2.95 -7.40 3.30
CA ASP A 49 3.54 -6.25 2.62
C ASP A 49 2.45 -5.27 2.14
N GLY A 50 1.39 -5.76 1.50
CA GLY A 50 0.25 -4.94 1.08
C GLY A 50 -0.51 -4.28 2.23
N ARG A 51 -0.62 -4.95 3.39
CA ARG A 51 -1.22 -4.35 4.60
C ARG A 51 -0.35 -3.27 5.21
N ASN A 52 0.95 -3.53 5.34
CA ASN A 52 1.91 -2.58 5.89
C ASN A 52 2.03 -1.33 5.01
N SER A 53 2.09 -1.53 3.68
CA SER A 53 2.13 -0.43 2.72
C SER A 53 0.85 0.41 2.76
N GLY A 54 -0.33 -0.22 2.77
CA GLY A 54 -1.60 0.50 2.90
C GLY A 54 -1.73 1.27 4.21
N ALA A 55 -1.25 0.71 5.32
CA ALA A 55 -1.25 1.38 6.62
C ALA A 55 -0.31 2.59 6.64
N ALA A 56 0.92 2.46 6.13
CA ALA A 56 1.88 3.55 6.03
C ALA A 56 1.36 4.68 5.10
N ALA A 57 0.70 4.32 4.00
CA ALA A 57 0.09 5.27 3.09
C ALA A 57 -1.04 6.08 3.73
N ILE A 58 -1.95 5.42 4.44
CA ILE A 58 -3.02 6.12 5.17
C ILE A 58 -2.44 6.99 6.27
N ASP A 59 -1.45 6.52 7.04
CA ASP A 59 -0.84 7.30 8.10
C ASP A 59 -0.21 8.58 7.54
N LEU A 60 0.61 8.47 6.48
CA LEU A 60 1.22 9.64 5.85
C LEU A 60 0.16 10.58 5.25
N LEU A 61 -0.79 10.07 4.46
CA LEU A 61 -1.84 10.89 3.86
C LEU A 61 -2.66 11.61 4.92
N THR A 62 -3.07 10.92 5.99
CA THR A 62 -3.86 11.53 7.07
C THR A 62 -3.05 12.58 7.81
N ARG A 63 -1.75 12.37 8.02
CA ARG A 63 -0.85 13.35 8.64
C ARG A 63 -0.71 14.60 7.77
N LEU A 64 -0.43 14.44 6.48
CA LEU A 64 -0.30 15.56 5.54
C LEU A 64 -1.62 16.32 5.39
N LEU A 65 -2.75 15.61 5.29
CA LEU A 65 -4.08 16.23 5.26
C LEU A 65 -4.40 17.00 6.55
N ARG A 66 -3.98 16.51 7.73
CA ARG A 66 -4.15 17.26 8.99
C ARG A 66 -3.27 18.50 9.06
N GLN A 67 -2.08 18.43 8.46
CA GLN A 67 -1.12 19.52 8.42
C GLN A 67 -1.38 20.48 7.25
N SER A 68 -2.36 20.20 6.39
CA SER A 68 -2.65 21.04 5.23
C SER A 68 -3.06 22.44 5.69
N SER A 69 -2.11 23.34 5.68
CA SER A 69 -2.31 24.77 5.86
C SER A 69 -1.22 25.42 5.05
N CYS A 70 -1.59 26.09 3.98
CA CYS A 70 -0.63 26.85 3.21
C CYS A 70 -0.91 28.32 3.49
N ILE A 71 0.15 29.09 3.75
CA ILE A 71 0.08 30.51 4.04
C ILE A 71 1.11 31.16 3.14
N SER A 72 0.68 31.62 1.97
CA SER A 72 1.59 32.31 1.05
C SER A 72 1.83 33.74 1.55
N ALA A 73 3.10 34.11 1.77
CA ALA A 73 3.51 35.47 2.13
C ALA A 73 3.16 36.51 1.04
N THR A 74 2.91 36.07 -0.19
CA THR A 74 2.60 36.92 -1.36
C THR A 74 1.10 37.02 -1.69
N ALA A 75 0.22 36.65 -0.76
CA ALA A 75 -1.23 36.92 -0.81
C ALA A 75 -2.03 36.24 -1.95
N VAL A 76 -1.47 35.24 -2.63
CA VAL A 76 -2.28 34.36 -3.47
C VAL A 76 -2.85 33.27 -2.58
N TYR A 77 -4.18 33.13 -2.54
CA TYR A 77 -4.87 32.00 -1.92
C TYR A 77 -4.24 30.71 -2.43
N CYS A 78 -3.31 30.15 -1.68
CA CYS A 78 -2.82 28.83 -1.96
C CYS A 78 -3.91 27.87 -1.50
N GLN A 79 -4.24 26.93 -2.37
CA GLN A 79 -5.23 25.91 -2.09
C GLN A 79 -4.53 24.77 -1.34
N SER A 80 -4.79 24.60 -0.04
CA SER A 80 -4.10 23.59 0.79
C SER A 80 -4.43 22.15 0.39
N ILE A 81 -5.62 21.91 -0.17
CA ILE A 81 -6.00 20.61 -0.72
C ILE A 81 -6.55 20.84 -2.11
N VAL A 82 -5.91 20.24 -3.10
CA VAL A 82 -6.36 20.19 -4.49
C VAL A 82 -6.96 18.81 -4.74
N PRO A 83 -8.30 18.68 -4.74
CA PRO A 83 -9.00 17.46 -5.11
C PRO A 83 -8.81 17.22 -6.61
N ASP A 84 -8.65 15.96 -7.00
CA ASP A 84 -8.60 15.55 -8.41
C ASP A 84 -7.67 16.42 -9.29
N PRO A 85 -6.37 16.50 -8.97
CA PRO A 85 -5.38 17.19 -9.80
C PRO A 85 -5.21 16.55 -11.19
N GLU A 86 -5.61 15.30 -11.41
CA GLU A 86 -5.69 14.66 -12.73
C GLU A 86 -7.14 14.67 -13.21
N PRO A 87 -7.65 15.79 -13.77
CA PRO A 87 -9.08 16.10 -13.90
C PRO A 87 -9.88 15.03 -14.69
N ASN A 88 -10.18 13.92 -14.03
CA ASN A 88 -10.76 12.70 -14.58
C ASN A 88 -12.16 12.46 -13.97
N GLY A 89 -12.55 13.27 -12.97
CA GLY A 89 -13.84 13.18 -12.28
C GLY A 89 -13.91 12.04 -11.27
N VAL A 90 -12.81 11.34 -11.04
CA VAL A 90 -12.61 10.30 -10.06
C VAL A 90 -11.71 10.88 -8.97
N PHE A 91 -12.19 10.90 -7.73
CA PHE A 91 -11.38 11.39 -6.62
C PHE A 91 -10.37 10.34 -6.17
N ASP A 92 -9.50 9.87 -7.08
CA ASP A 92 -8.45 8.88 -6.84
C ASP A 92 -7.05 9.50 -6.70
N SER A 93 -6.95 10.80 -6.92
CA SER A 93 -5.74 11.59 -6.77
C SER A 93 -5.97 12.81 -5.88
N VAL A 94 -4.91 13.26 -5.20
CA VAL A 94 -4.94 14.47 -4.38
C VAL A 94 -3.58 15.13 -4.37
N ARG A 95 -3.56 16.46 -4.34
CA ARG A 95 -2.37 17.24 -4.01
C ARG A 95 -2.60 18.00 -2.72
N VAL A 96 -1.70 17.81 -1.77
CA VAL A 96 -1.76 18.38 -0.43
C VAL A 96 -0.62 19.36 -0.27
N ARG A 97 -0.95 20.57 0.18
CA ARG A 97 0.00 21.67 0.34
C ARG A 97 -0.01 22.21 1.77
N ALA A 98 1.15 22.35 2.37
CA ALA A 98 1.36 22.85 3.71
C ALA A 98 2.71 23.57 3.81
N ASP A 99 2.72 24.80 4.32
CA ASP A 99 3.94 25.57 4.63
C ASP A 99 4.21 25.38 6.14
N TRP A 100 5.08 24.43 6.48
CA TRP A 100 5.27 23.97 7.85
C TRP A 100 6.74 23.69 8.26
N ASN A 101 7.69 23.56 7.33
CA ASN A 101 9.04 23.09 7.66
C ASN A 101 10.17 23.61 6.73
N PRO A 102 10.75 24.80 7.02
CA PRO A 102 10.29 25.82 7.96
C PRO A 102 9.12 26.62 7.40
N ARG A 103 8.38 27.32 8.28
CA ARG A 103 7.29 28.19 7.84
C ARG A 103 7.84 29.50 7.26
N ASP A 104 8.23 29.51 5.99
CA ASP A 104 8.87 30.64 5.32
C ASP A 104 8.03 31.26 4.18
N GLY A 105 6.86 30.67 3.91
CA GLY A 105 5.90 31.17 2.94
C GLY A 105 6.12 30.68 1.52
N ASP A 106 7.01 29.71 1.30
CA ASP A 106 7.06 28.92 0.07
C ASP A 106 6.52 27.48 0.25
N LEU A 107 6.73 26.60 -0.73
CA LEU A 107 6.25 25.21 -0.72
C LEU A 107 7.29 24.25 -1.32
N ASN A 108 8.55 24.68 -1.36
CA ASN A 108 9.64 23.95 -2.03
C ASN A 108 10.30 22.95 -1.10
N ASP A 109 9.97 22.99 0.19
CA ASP A 109 10.54 22.09 1.18
C ASP A 109 9.91 20.69 1.14
N PRO A 110 10.64 19.68 1.66
CA PRO A 110 10.13 18.32 1.73
C PRO A 110 8.78 18.24 2.45
N TYR A 111 7.85 17.50 1.86
CA TYR A 111 6.48 17.30 2.35
C TYR A 111 5.58 18.56 2.40
N GLU A 112 5.95 19.63 1.71
CA GLU A 112 5.14 20.85 1.67
C GLU A 112 4.19 20.92 0.48
N ASP A 113 4.49 20.21 -0.60
CA ASP A 113 3.60 20.07 -1.75
C ASP A 113 3.66 18.67 -2.33
N VAL A 114 2.80 17.80 -1.81
CA VAL A 114 2.83 16.37 -2.13
C VAL A 114 1.63 15.99 -2.97
N TYR A 115 1.90 15.41 -4.12
CA TYR A 115 0.93 14.83 -5.02
C TYR A 115 0.88 13.31 -4.84
N PHE A 116 -0.33 12.74 -4.72
CA PHE A 116 -0.57 11.30 -4.64
C PHE A 116 -1.54 10.84 -5.72
N VAL A 117 -1.24 9.68 -6.32
CA VAL A 117 -2.08 9.01 -7.31
C VAL A 117 -1.84 7.51 -7.30
N VAL A 118 -2.85 6.72 -7.64
CA VAL A 118 -2.70 5.28 -7.82
C VAL A 118 -2.69 4.93 -9.30
N GLY A 119 -1.71 4.13 -9.71
CA GLY A 119 -1.61 3.63 -11.09
C GLY A 119 -0.83 2.33 -11.15
N GLY A 120 -1.35 1.35 -11.89
CA GLY A 120 -0.66 0.07 -12.11
C GLY A 120 -0.50 -0.80 -10.86
N GLY A 121 -1.33 -0.61 -9.83
CA GLY A 121 -1.18 -1.33 -8.56
C GLY A 121 -0.19 -0.70 -7.58
N THR A 122 0.29 0.50 -7.88
CA THR A 122 1.26 1.25 -7.07
C THR A 122 0.66 2.61 -6.70
N LEU A 123 0.82 3.00 -5.44
CA LEU A 123 0.63 4.36 -4.97
C LEU A 123 1.91 5.14 -5.26
N TRP A 124 1.76 6.16 -6.10
CA TRP A 124 2.81 7.07 -6.48
C TRP A 124 2.72 8.34 -5.63
N LYS A 125 3.88 8.88 -5.27
CA LYS A 125 4.00 10.23 -4.73
C LYS A 125 4.84 11.10 -5.67
N LYS A 126 4.67 12.41 -5.57
CA LYS A 126 5.59 13.39 -6.17
C LYS A 126 5.67 14.64 -5.32
N GLU A 127 6.89 15.04 -5.02
CA GLU A 127 7.24 16.32 -4.41
C GLU A 127 7.82 17.27 -5.48
N PRO A 128 7.96 18.58 -5.21
CA PRO A 128 8.43 19.55 -6.21
C PRO A 128 9.86 19.27 -6.69
N SER A 129 10.69 18.71 -5.80
CA SER A 129 12.08 18.34 -6.07
C SER A 129 12.22 17.02 -6.84
N ASP A 130 11.15 16.22 -6.94
CA ASP A 130 11.19 14.94 -7.64
C ASP A 130 11.14 15.14 -9.17
N PRO A 131 12.04 14.50 -9.95
CA PRO A 131 12.02 14.59 -11.42
C PRO A 131 10.78 13.91 -12.04
N GLY A 132 10.06 13.09 -11.28
CA GLY A 132 8.91 12.32 -11.74
C GLY A 132 8.13 11.70 -10.57
N LEU A 133 7.21 10.79 -10.89
CA LEU A 133 6.52 10.00 -9.86
C LEU A 133 7.50 9.03 -9.18
N VAL A 134 7.45 8.95 -7.86
CA VAL A 134 8.23 8.02 -7.04
C VAL A 134 7.28 7.00 -6.42
N SER A 135 7.62 5.71 -6.48
CA SER A 135 6.82 4.68 -5.83
C SER A 135 6.84 4.88 -4.32
N PHE A 136 5.65 4.96 -3.73
CA PHE A 136 5.48 5.08 -2.29
C PHE A 136 4.97 3.78 -1.65
N GLY A 137 4.09 3.06 -2.37
CA GLY A 137 3.54 1.82 -1.88
C GLY A 137 3.09 0.90 -3.00
N ASP A 138 3.38 -0.38 -2.87
CA ASP A 138 2.95 -1.39 -3.83
C ASP A 138 1.65 -2.05 -3.38
N GLN A 139 1.04 -2.80 -4.30
CA GLN A 139 -0.19 -3.55 -4.07
C GLN A 139 -1.39 -2.66 -3.70
N VAL A 140 -1.39 -1.41 -4.13
CA VAL A 140 -2.50 -0.48 -3.95
C VAL A 140 -3.41 -0.54 -5.17
N GLN A 141 -4.59 -1.14 -5.01
CA GLN A 141 -5.56 -1.28 -6.10
C GLN A 141 -6.30 0.02 -6.40
N SER A 142 -6.72 0.72 -5.34
CA SER A 142 -7.45 1.97 -5.48
C SER A 142 -7.21 2.89 -4.29
N LEU A 143 -7.23 4.18 -4.57
CA LEU A 143 -7.30 5.27 -3.61
C LEU A 143 -8.58 6.05 -3.93
N ASN A 144 -9.33 6.45 -2.91
CA ASN A 144 -10.53 7.25 -3.11
C ASN A 144 -10.68 8.27 -1.99
N PHE A 145 -11.06 9.49 -2.38
CA PHE A 145 -11.32 10.60 -1.48
C PHE A 145 -12.80 10.97 -1.51
N ALA A 146 -13.39 11.12 -0.32
CA ALA A 146 -14.70 11.73 -0.15
C ALA A 146 -14.55 12.97 0.71
N TYR A 147 -15.12 14.08 0.25
CA TYR A 147 -14.96 15.38 0.89
C TYR A 147 -16.24 15.75 1.63
N THR A 148 -16.07 16.36 2.81
CA THR A 148 -17.17 16.94 3.59
C THR A 148 -16.97 18.43 3.76
N ASN A 149 -18.06 19.17 3.87
CA ASN A 149 -18.04 20.58 4.22
C ASN A 149 -17.74 20.78 5.73
N GLN A 150 -17.63 22.04 6.15
CA GLN A 150 -17.35 22.41 7.55
C GLN A 150 -18.44 21.97 8.55
N ASN A 151 -19.65 21.67 8.07
CA ASN A 151 -20.75 21.18 8.89
C ASN A 151 -20.83 19.64 8.89
N GLY A 152 -19.87 18.95 8.26
CA GLY A 152 -19.82 17.49 8.15
C GLY A 152 -20.71 16.90 7.05
N GLY A 153 -21.43 17.72 6.28
CA GLY A 153 -22.21 17.25 5.12
C GLY A 153 -21.33 16.92 3.91
N PRO A 154 -21.75 16.04 3.00
CA PRO A 154 -20.98 15.72 1.80
C PRO A 154 -20.78 16.96 0.92
N LEU A 155 -19.60 17.09 0.33
CA LEU A 155 -19.27 18.15 -0.63
C LEU A 155 -19.24 17.55 -2.05
N THR A 156 -20.20 17.94 -2.88
CA THR A 156 -20.42 17.33 -4.21
C THR A 156 -19.49 17.86 -5.30
N ASN A 157 -18.93 19.06 -5.13
CA ASN A 157 -17.99 19.65 -6.09
C ASN A 157 -16.77 20.25 -5.36
N PRO A 158 -15.89 19.40 -4.80
CA PRO A 158 -14.74 19.84 -4.02
C PRO A 158 -13.68 20.55 -4.89
N VAL A 159 -13.64 20.27 -6.21
CA VAL A 159 -12.73 20.94 -7.16
C VAL A 159 -13.13 22.39 -7.38
N ALA A 160 -14.43 22.68 -7.57
CA ALA A 160 -14.91 24.03 -7.76
C ALA A 160 -15.02 24.84 -6.46
N ARG A 161 -15.16 24.15 -5.32
CA ARG A 161 -15.35 24.76 -3.99
C ARG A 161 -14.35 24.20 -2.95
N PRO A 162 -13.04 24.30 -3.20
CA PRO A 162 -12.05 23.74 -2.29
C PRO A 162 -11.99 24.50 -0.97
N ASP A 163 -12.42 25.77 -0.97
CA ASP A 163 -12.60 26.60 0.22
C ASP A 163 -13.58 25.98 1.23
N LEU A 164 -14.56 25.20 0.76
CA LEU A 164 -15.58 24.61 1.61
C LEU A 164 -15.17 23.27 2.24
N ILE A 165 -14.03 22.69 1.85
CA ILE A 165 -13.55 21.41 2.40
C ILE A 165 -13.30 21.58 3.90
N GLY A 166 -14.11 20.91 4.71
CA GLY A 166 -13.99 20.83 6.16
C GLY A 166 -13.54 19.46 6.67
N GLY A 167 -13.55 18.45 5.80
CA GLY A 167 -13.03 17.13 6.12
C GLY A 167 -12.78 16.29 4.87
N VAL A 168 -11.91 15.30 5.01
CA VAL A 168 -11.55 14.34 3.96
C VAL A 168 -11.60 12.95 4.54
N ARG A 169 -12.33 12.06 3.87
CA ARG A 169 -12.27 10.62 4.09
C ARG A 169 -11.41 10.01 2.99
N VAL A 170 -10.38 9.31 3.41
CA VAL A 170 -9.46 8.57 2.54
C VAL A 170 -9.78 7.09 2.66
N THR A 171 -9.98 6.43 1.54
CA THR A 171 -10.14 4.98 1.47
C THR A 171 -9.06 4.41 0.56
N ILE A 172 -8.27 3.48 1.08
CA ILE A 172 -7.27 2.73 0.32
C ILE A 172 -7.69 1.26 0.29
N VAL A 173 -7.64 0.66 -0.90
CA VAL A 173 -7.81 -0.78 -1.08
C VAL A 173 -6.48 -1.37 -1.52
N THR A 174 -5.94 -2.31 -0.76
CA THR A 174 -4.73 -3.04 -1.12
C THR A 174 -5.03 -4.49 -1.48
N THR A 175 -4.27 -5.06 -2.42
CA THR A 175 -4.33 -6.48 -2.74
C THR A 175 -3.44 -7.24 -1.77
N ALA A 176 -3.91 -8.38 -1.25
CA ALA A 176 -3.10 -9.25 -0.41
C ALA A 176 -2.27 -10.25 -1.24
N GLY A 177 -2.23 -10.10 -2.57
CA GLY A 177 -1.63 -11.06 -3.50
C GLY A 177 -2.68 -11.89 -4.26
N ARG A 178 -2.22 -12.73 -5.18
CA ARG A 178 -3.08 -13.44 -6.13
C ARG A 178 -4.02 -14.42 -5.41
N GLY A 179 -5.32 -14.22 -5.55
CA GLY A 179 -6.35 -15.09 -4.96
C GLY A 179 -6.66 -14.83 -3.49
N LEU A 180 -6.05 -13.80 -2.88
CA LEU A 180 -6.34 -13.38 -1.52
C LEU A 180 -7.30 -12.18 -1.51
N PRO A 181 -8.15 -12.04 -0.48
CA PRO A 181 -9.10 -10.94 -0.39
C PRO A 181 -8.36 -9.61 -0.28
N SER A 182 -8.90 -8.58 -0.93
CA SER A 182 -8.39 -7.22 -0.80
C SER A 182 -8.68 -6.67 0.59
N VAL A 183 -7.78 -5.83 1.10
CA VAL A 183 -7.91 -5.18 2.40
C VAL A 183 -8.31 -3.74 2.17
N THR A 184 -9.44 -3.33 2.75
CA THR A 184 -9.89 -1.93 2.71
C THR A 184 -9.55 -1.25 4.02
N SER A 185 -8.82 -0.15 3.93
CA SER A 185 -8.49 0.70 5.06
C SER A 185 -9.09 2.08 4.80
N THR A 186 -9.75 2.65 5.81
CA THR A 186 -10.40 3.96 5.69
C THR A 186 -10.05 4.83 6.88
N SER A 187 -9.77 6.10 6.62
CA SER A 187 -9.56 7.11 7.65
C SER A 187 -10.34 8.36 7.30
N ALA A 188 -10.82 9.07 8.32
CA ALA A 188 -11.52 10.33 8.17
C ALA A 188 -10.81 11.41 8.98
N ILE A 189 -10.60 12.56 8.35
CA ILE A 189 -9.91 13.71 8.92
C ILE A 189 -10.86 14.89 8.87
N SER A 190 -11.02 15.59 10.00
CA SER A 190 -11.60 16.92 10.03
C SER A 190 -10.49 17.95 9.94
N LEU A 191 -10.66 18.95 9.08
CA LEU A 191 -9.68 20.01 8.87
C LEU A 191 -10.02 21.20 9.76
N ARG A 192 -9.00 21.75 10.43
CA ARG A 192 -9.16 22.99 11.19
C ARG A 192 -8.78 24.15 10.30
N ARG A 193 -9.72 25.06 10.01
CA ARG A 193 -9.36 26.35 9.42
C ARG A 193 -8.58 27.16 10.45
N ILE A 194 -7.38 27.57 10.07
CA ILE A 194 -6.68 28.66 10.72
C ILE A 194 -7.27 29.93 10.10
N LYS A 195 -8.02 30.69 10.91
CA LYS A 195 -8.55 32.00 10.51
C LYS A 195 -7.45 33.05 10.58
#